data_AF-A0A1W0E4T8-F1
#
_entry.id   AF-A0A1W0E4T8-F1
#
_cell.length_a   1.000
_cell.length_b   1.000
_cell.length_c   1.000
_cell.angle_alpha   90.00
_cell.angle_beta   90.00
_cell.angle_gamma   90.00
#
_symmetry.space_group_name_H-M   'P 1'
#
loop_
_entity.id
_entity.type
_entity.pdbx_description
1 polymer ?
#
loop_
_entity_poly.entity_id
_entity_poly.type
_entity_poly.pdbx_seq_one_letter_code
_entity_poly.pdbx_strand_id
1 'polypeptide(L)'
;MILNYFLLSLATRKTEAELQEELEIANNKLEETKNEIEPEIFENKTMYTDDYKQLQDLEQQIKDLEKQIEEKESDITKIDEQITSIEGEITPIENALADANDNLKAVTEDITTETEKQTDFTERQENIDSDKEDLEQKLKNNDIHEQINAKEELKNTNLASIDQIDTDLEALTTDLSQKDTELETLNNELATIQGDIADLNTELDAKNTEKTEAEKFFNGTQPESYPVTIGENTFNTQESLNTHINDLSTAITNLEGQITTKTAELDPKQEQINAKQAEIDEINKQIQTKTDEKTKLEDENAAIDDEIASLEGNLVPAGAESTTQEEIDTLQNNIDTEQANLDADIEANKAEIEKLNEQKTGIEEQIDSLEEELNEKTTEKDVLIANKTQAENQLTSLQTDLTNIETETSTIKNEMHDQMNTDCDKELTEAEFNHQLEQLAAYFLIEKTIKEIETELAKFSVKNALVINYSFS
;
A
#
# COMPACT_ATOMS: atom_id res chain seq x y z
N MET A 1 12.77 156.70 -28.13
CA MET A 1 12.30 155.33 -27.81
C MET A 1 13.10 154.24 -28.53
N ILE A 2 13.65 154.50 -29.72
CA ILE A 2 14.45 153.53 -30.51
C ILE A 2 15.81 153.17 -29.86
N LEU A 3 16.41 154.06 -29.06
CA LEU A 3 17.73 153.84 -28.45
C LEU A 3 17.71 152.88 -27.24
N ASN A 4 16.56 152.72 -26.57
CA ASN A 4 16.48 151.93 -25.33
C ASN A 4 16.28 150.43 -25.59
N TYR A 5 15.72 150.06 -26.75
CA TYR A 5 15.58 148.66 -27.15
C TYR A 5 16.92 148.05 -27.64
N PHE A 6 17.81 148.86 -28.21
CA PHE A 6 19.13 148.40 -28.65
C PHE A 6 20.02 148.06 -27.45
N LEU A 7 19.97 148.87 -26.38
CA LEU A 7 20.72 148.64 -25.14
C LEU A 7 20.15 147.49 -24.29
N LEU A 8 18.82 147.26 -24.30
CA LEU A 8 18.25 146.08 -23.66
C LEU A 8 18.58 144.78 -24.44
N SER A 9 18.67 144.85 -25.78
CA SER A 9 19.11 143.72 -26.61
C SER A 9 20.58 143.33 -26.39
N LEU A 10 21.40 144.25 -25.89
CA LEU A 10 22.80 144.00 -25.50
C LEU A 10 22.92 143.51 -24.04
N ALA A 11 21.95 143.82 -23.18
CA ALA A 11 21.92 143.37 -21.78
C ALA A 11 21.21 142.01 -21.58
N THR A 12 20.53 141.49 -22.61
CA THR A 12 19.92 140.13 -22.62
C THR A 12 20.51 139.22 -23.69
N ARG A 13 21.49 139.70 -24.46
CA ARG A 13 22.32 138.83 -25.28
C ARG A 13 23.42 138.31 -24.38
N LYS A 14 23.31 137.04 -23.99
CA LYS A 14 24.49 136.29 -23.59
C LYS A 14 25.57 136.55 -24.62
N THR A 15 26.72 137.01 -24.15
CA THR A 15 27.87 137.18 -25.01
C THR A 15 28.22 135.83 -25.64
N GLU A 16 28.80 135.83 -26.84
CA GLU A 16 29.19 134.60 -27.53
C GLU A 16 30.04 133.69 -26.62
N ALA A 17 30.82 134.29 -25.72
CA ALA A 17 31.55 133.62 -24.65
C ALA A 17 30.65 132.93 -23.60
N GLU A 18 29.57 133.57 -23.10
CA GLU A 18 28.63 132.96 -22.15
C GLU A 18 27.77 131.86 -22.78
N LEU A 19 27.51 131.93 -24.08
CA LEU A 19 26.88 130.85 -24.85
C LEU A 19 27.84 129.70 -25.08
N GLN A 20 29.13 129.98 -25.35
CA GLN A 20 30.18 128.96 -25.42
C GLN A 20 30.39 128.26 -24.07
N GLU A 21 30.37 128.99 -22.95
CA GLU A 21 30.51 128.41 -21.62
C GLU A 21 29.31 127.56 -21.22
N GLU A 22 28.07 127.98 -21.52
CA GLU A 22 26.89 127.13 -21.29
C GLU A 22 26.84 125.92 -22.22
N LEU A 23 27.30 126.06 -23.46
CA LEU A 23 27.45 124.94 -24.39
C LEU A 23 28.52 123.97 -23.87
N GLU A 24 29.62 124.47 -23.31
CA GLU A 24 30.67 123.66 -22.70
C GLU A 24 30.16 122.96 -21.43
N ILE A 25 29.42 123.63 -20.55
CA ILE A 25 28.77 123.01 -19.38
C ILE A 25 27.73 121.97 -19.79
N ALA A 26 26.91 122.26 -20.81
CA ALA A 26 25.90 121.33 -21.31
C ALA A 26 26.55 120.12 -22.00
N ASN A 27 27.62 120.33 -22.77
CA ASN A 27 28.40 119.26 -23.37
C ASN A 27 29.12 118.43 -22.30
N ASN A 28 29.68 119.06 -21.28
CA ASN A 28 30.31 118.36 -20.16
C ASN A 28 29.28 117.53 -19.39
N LYS A 29 28.07 118.05 -19.11
CA LYS A 29 26.98 117.30 -18.49
C LYS A 29 26.44 116.18 -19.37
N LEU A 30 26.35 116.41 -20.68
CA LEU A 30 25.93 115.39 -21.64
C LEU A 30 26.97 114.26 -21.69
N GLU A 31 28.26 114.60 -21.70
CA GLU A 31 29.34 113.62 -21.69
C GLU A 31 29.42 112.90 -20.33
N GLU A 32 29.17 113.59 -19.22
CA GLU A 32 29.08 113.00 -17.87
C GLU A 32 27.90 112.03 -17.77
N THR A 33 26.71 112.43 -18.24
CA THR A 33 25.52 111.56 -18.29
C THR A 33 25.73 110.37 -19.23
N LYS A 34 26.41 110.57 -20.36
CA LYS A 34 26.79 109.50 -21.27
C LYS A 34 27.78 108.54 -20.60
N ASN A 35 28.81 109.06 -19.94
CA ASN A 35 29.77 108.24 -19.19
C ASN A 35 29.15 107.50 -18.00
N GLU A 36 28.04 107.98 -17.42
CA GLU A 36 27.26 107.28 -16.39
C GLU A 36 26.33 106.20 -16.97
N ILE A 37 25.64 106.48 -18.08
CA ILE A 37 24.64 105.56 -18.66
C ILE A 37 25.28 104.47 -19.54
N GLU A 38 26.36 104.79 -20.26
CA GLU A 38 27.05 103.85 -21.15
C GLU A 38 27.53 102.56 -20.45
N PRO A 39 28.11 102.59 -19.24
CA PRO A 39 28.41 101.37 -18.49
C PRO A 39 27.15 100.63 -18.01
N GLU A 40 26.08 101.32 -17.58
CA GLU A 40 24.81 100.67 -17.19
C GLU A 40 24.12 99.96 -18.39
N ILE A 41 24.18 100.56 -19.58
CA ILE A 41 23.68 99.94 -20.82
C ILE A 41 24.53 98.72 -21.19
N PHE A 42 25.86 98.82 -21.06
CA PHE A 42 26.76 97.72 -21.33
C PHE A 42 26.56 96.54 -20.34
N GLU A 43 26.39 96.85 -19.05
CA GLU A 43 26.11 95.88 -18.00
C GLU A 43 24.75 95.21 -18.20
N ASN A 44 23.68 95.97 -18.48
CA ASN A 44 22.37 95.41 -18.81
C ASN A 44 22.38 94.55 -20.08
N LYS A 45 23.14 94.95 -21.11
CA LYS A 45 23.31 94.16 -22.34
C LYS A 45 24.05 92.84 -22.05
N THR A 46 25.05 92.88 -21.17
CA THR A 46 25.77 91.70 -20.70
C THR A 46 24.84 90.79 -19.91
N MET A 47 24.09 91.33 -18.95
CA MET A 47 23.13 90.59 -18.13
C MET A 47 22.02 89.93 -18.98
N TYR A 48 21.44 90.67 -19.94
CA TYR A 48 20.45 90.11 -20.88
C TYR A 48 21.03 88.97 -21.72
N THR A 49 22.30 89.06 -22.13
CA THR A 49 22.99 88.01 -22.88
C THR A 49 23.21 86.76 -22.04
N ASP A 50 23.57 86.93 -20.76
CA ASP A 50 23.79 85.82 -19.82
C ASP A 50 22.46 85.16 -19.40
N ASP A 51 21.41 85.93 -19.13
CA ASP A 51 20.06 85.41 -18.87
C ASP A 51 19.51 84.65 -20.08
N TYR A 52 19.78 85.14 -21.30
CA TYR A 52 19.38 84.47 -22.53
C TYR A 52 20.09 83.11 -22.72
N LYS A 53 21.39 83.01 -22.36
CA LYS A 53 22.11 81.72 -22.33
C LYS A 53 21.54 80.78 -21.28
N GLN A 54 21.28 81.26 -20.07
CA GLN A 54 20.69 80.44 -19.00
C GLN A 54 19.31 79.91 -19.39
N LEU A 55 18.50 80.70 -20.10
CA LEU A 55 17.20 80.26 -20.63
C LEU A 55 17.37 79.12 -21.65
N GLN A 56 18.35 79.23 -22.57
CA GLN A 56 18.64 78.17 -23.54
C GLN A 56 19.12 76.87 -22.87
N ASP A 57 19.96 76.97 -21.84
CA ASP A 57 20.42 75.81 -21.06
C ASP A 57 19.27 75.13 -20.31
N LEU A 58 18.36 75.90 -19.72
CA LEU A 58 17.16 75.37 -19.06
C LEU A 58 16.19 74.72 -20.06
N GLU A 59 15.99 75.32 -21.24
CA GLU A 59 15.18 74.72 -22.31
C GLU A 59 15.74 73.38 -22.78
N GLN A 60 17.07 73.24 -22.89
CA GLN A 60 17.69 71.96 -23.24
C GLN A 60 17.54 70.91 -22.13
N GLN A 61 17.72 71.30 -20.87
CA GLN A 61 17.51 70.41 -19.72
C GLN A 61 16.07 69.89 -19.65
N ILE A 62 15.07 70.73 -19.96
CA ILE A 62 13.66 70.31 -19.99
C ILE A 62 13.45 69.23 -21.08
N LYS A 63 14.00 69.42 -22.28
CA LYS A 63 13.87 68.43 -23.36
C LYS A 63 14.52 67.08 -23.02
N ASP A 64 15.67 67.10 -22.35
CA ASP A 64 16.36 65.89 -21.92
C ASP A 64 15.58 65.14 -20.82
N LEU A 65 14.91 65.88 -19.93
CA LEU A 65 14.03 65.30 -18.92
C LEU A 65 12.75 64.73 -19.55
N GLU A 66 12.15 65.42 -20.52
CA GLU A 66 10.97 64.94 -21.25
C GLU A 66 11.27 63.60 -21.94
N LYS A 67 12.41 63.48 -22.62
CA LYS A 67 12.81 62.22 -23.26
C LYS A 67 13.04 61.09 -22.24
N GLN A 68 13.64 61.38 -21.09
CA GLN A 68 13.83 60.39 -20.03
C GLN A 68 12.49 59.90 -19.46
N ILE A 69 11.51 60.80 -19.34
CA ILE A 69 10.17 60.44 -18.89
C ILE A 69 9.51 59.49 -19.90
N GLU A 70 9.58 59.78 -21.20
CA GLU A 70 9.01 58.91 -22.24
C GLU A 70 9.64 57.50 -22.25
N GLU A 71 10.96 57.40 -22.07
CA GLU A 71 11.65 56.10 -21.96
C GLU A 71 11.20 55.33 -20.71
N LYS A 72 11.05 56.02 -19.57
CA LYS A 72 10.57 55.40 -18.32
C LYS A 72 9.12 54.95 -18.42
N GLU A 73 8.26 55.71 -19.10
CA GLU A 73 6.87 55.30 -19.36
C GLU A 73 6.80 54.04 -20.23
N SER A 74 7.70 53.90 -21.21
CA SER A 74 7.80 52.68 -22.01
C SER A 74 8.29 51.47 -21.19
N ASP A 75 9.28 51.65 -20.32
CA ASP A 75 9.76 50.60 -19.41
C ASP A 75 8.63 50.13 -18.46
N ILE A 76 7.86 51.06 -17.89
CA ILE A 76 6.72 50.77 -17.02
C ILE A 76 5.68 49.94 -17.77
N THR A 77 5.36 50.30 -19.01
CA THR A 77 4.39 49.55 -19.82
C THR A 77 4.82 48.09 -20.02
N LYS A 78 6.11 47.84 -20.30
CA LYS A 78 6.62 46.47 -20.46
C LYS A 78 6.59 45.68 -19.16
N ILE A 79 6.90 46.32 -18.03
CA ILE A 79 6.83 45.69 -16.71
C ILE A 79 5.38 45.34 -16.39
N ASP A 80 4.42 46.21 -16.69
CA ASP A 80 2.99 45.95 -16.49
C ASP A 80 2.50 44.77 -17.35
N GLU A 81 2.97 44.65 -18.60
CA GLU A 81 2.69 43.49 -19.46
C GLU A 81 3.27 42.19 -18.87
N GLN A 82 4.49 42.23 -18.32
CA GLN A 82 5.10 41.08 -17.64
C GLN A 82 4.36 40.68 -16.36
N ILE A 83 3.96 41.65 -15.53
CA ILE A 83 3.16 41.41 -14.33
C ILE A 83 1.84 40.73 -14.72
N THR A 84 1.17 41.23 -15.76
CA THR A 84 -0.09 40.65 -16.25
C THR A 84 0.10 39.21 -16.73
N SER A 85 1.21 38.90 -17.41
CA SER A 85 1.53 37.53 -17.84
C SER A 85 1.73 36.60 -16.65
N ILE A 86 2.51 37.03 -15.64
CA ILE A 86 2.79 36.25 -14.43
C ILE A 86 1.50 36.02 -13.62
N GLU A 87 0.66 37.04 -13.47
CA GLU A 87 -0.66 36.90 -12.82
C GLU A 87 -1.55 35.89 -13.56
N GLY A 88 -1.45 35.82 -14.89
CA GLY A 88 -2.12 34.82 -15.72
C GLY A 88 -1.63 33.40 -15.47
N GLU A 89 -0.35 33.20 -15.15
CA GLU A 89 0.26 31.89 -14.84
C GLU A 89 0.02 31.43 -13.40
N ILE A 90 -0.17 32.34 -12.44
CA ILE A 90 -0.44 32.00 -11.04
C ILE A 90 -1.77 31.24 -10.90
N THR A 91 -2.82 31.69 -11.59
CA THR A 91 -4.16 31.09 -11.50
C THR A 91 -4.19 29.58 -11.84
N PRO A 92 -3.63 29.10 -12.97
CA PRO A 92 -3.61 27.67 -13.28
C PRO A 92 -2.76 26.87 -12.28
N ILE A 93 -1.68 27.43 -11.73
CA ILE A 93 -0.88 26.78 -10.68
C ILE A 93 -1.69 26.61 -9.40
N GLU A 94 -2.43 27.65 -8.98
CA GLU A 94 -3.31 27.57 -7.80
C GLU A 94 -4.40 26.51 -7.97
N ASN A 95 -4.99 26.40 -9.16
CA ASN A 95 -5.97 25.35 -9.47
C ASN A 95 -5.34 23.96 -9.44
N ALA A 96 -4.17 23.78 -10.06
CA ALA A 96 -3.45 22.50 -10.03
C ALA A 96 -3.08 22.07 -8.61
N LEU A 97 -2.73 23.02 -7.74
CA LEU A 97 -2.45 22.75 -6.33
C LEU A 97 -3.72 22.34 -5.56
N ALA A 98 -4.86 22.96 -5.86
CA ALA A 98 -6.14 22.58 -5.28
C ALA A 98 -6.53 21.15 -5.70
N ASP A 99 -6.43 20.83 -6.99
CA ASP A 99 -6.68 19.48 -7.52
C ASP A 99 -5.75 18.44 -6.87
N ALA A 100 -4.47 18.77 -6.72
CA ALA A 100 -3.51 17.89 -6.06
C ALA A 100 -3.85 17.64 -4.58
N ASN A 101 -4.34 18.65 -3.86
CA ASN A 101 -4.78 18.51 -2.47
C ASN A 101 -6.05 17.64 -2.36
N ASP A 102 -6.99 17.79 -3.28
CA ASP A 102 -8.21 16.95 -3.30
C ASP A 102 -7.86 15.49 -3.59
N ASN A 103 -6.94 15.23 -4.53
CA ASN A 103 -6.43 13.89 -4.80
C ASN A 103 -5.70 13.30 -3.58
N LEU A 104 -4.86 14.09 -2.90
CA LEU A 104 -4.18 13.64 -1.69
C LEU A 104 -5.17 13.26 -0.59
N LYS A 105 -6.26 14.02 -0.46
CA LYS A 105 -7.33 13.72 0.49
C LYS A 105 -8.04 12.40 0.15
N ALA A 106 -8.38 12.18 -1.12
CA ALA A 106 -8.99 10.93 -1.58
C ALA A 106 -8.09 9.72 -1.29
N VAL A 107 -6.81 9.80 -1.65
CA VAL A 107 -5.82 8.74 -1.36
C VAL A 107 -5.69 8.48 0.15
N THR A 108 -5.78 9.53 0.97
CA THR A 108 -5.73 9.38 2.44
C THR A 108 -6.95 8.63 2.97
N GLU A 109 -8.13 8.89 2.41
CA GLU A 109 -9.37 8.17 2.75
C GLU A 109 -9.26 6.70 2.32
N ASP A 110 -8.79 6.41 1.10
CA ASP A 110 -8.58 5.04 0.61
C ASP A 110 -7.60 4.25 1.48
N ILE A 111 -6.46 4.85 1.87
CA ILE A 111 -5.48 4.24 2.79
C ILE A 111 -6.13 3.91 4.14
N THR A 112 -7.00 4.78 4.64
CA THR A 112 -7.69 4.55 5.92
C THR A 112 -8.62 3.35 5.81
N THR A 113 -9.42 3.27 4.74
CA THR A 113 -10.30 2.12 4.49
C THR A 113 -9.53 0.81 4.33
N GLU A 114 -8.40 0.82 3.62
CA GLU A 114 -7.60 -0.39 3.44
C GLU A 114 -6.92 -0.84 4.75
N THR A 115 -6.54 0.11 5.61
CA THR A 115 -6.00 -0.17 6.95
C THR A 115 -7.05 -0.85 7.85
N GLU A 116 -8.31 -0.44 7.75
CA GLU A 116 -9.43 -1.08 8.46
C GLU A 116 -9.63 -2.52 7.98
N LYS A 117 -9.67 -2.77 6.65
CA LYS A 117 -9.75 -4.12 6.10
C LYS A 117 -8.59 -5.01 6.55
N GLN A 118 -7.38 -4.48 6.59
CA GLN A 118 -6.20 -5.23 7.07
C GLN A 118 -6.34 -5.64 8.54
N THR A 119 -6.99 -4.81 9.35
CA THR A 119 -7.30 -5.14 10.76
C THR A 119 -8.32 -6.28 10.83
N ASP A 120 -9.41 -6.21 10.07
CA ASP A 120 -10.42 -7.28 9.98
C ASP A 120 -9.82 -8.61 9.50
N PHE A 121 -8.94 -8.59 8.49
CA PHE A 121 -8.24 -9.79 8.02
C PHE A 121 -7.33 -10.38 9.10
N THR A 122 -6.66 -9.54 9.89
CA THR A 122 -5.80 -9.99 10.99
C THR A 122 -6.62 -10.71 12.06
N GLU A 123 -7.77 -10.15 12.45
CA GLU A 123 -8.68 -10.80 13.41
C GLU A 123 -9.23 -12.13 12.87
N ARG A 124 -9.59 -12.18 11.57
CA ARG A 124 -10.06 -13.42 10.94
C ARG A 124 -8.97 -14.49 10.90
N GLN A 125 -7.71 -14.12 10.66
CA GLN A 125 -6.58 -15.05 10.70
C GLN A 125 -6.37 -15.63 12.11
N GLU A 126 -6.45 -14.80 13.16
CA GLU A 126 -6.35 -15.27 14.55
C GLU A 126 -7.45 -16.28 14.90
N ASN A 127 -8.69 -16.03 14.44
CA ASN A 127 -9.79 -16.97 14.65
C ASN A 127 -9.54 -18.31 13.93
N ILE A 128 -9.08 -18.27 12.67
CA ILE A 128 -8.74 -19.48 11.91
C ILE A 128 -7.63 -20.28 12.60
N ASP A 129 -6.61 -19.61 13.13
CA ASP A 129 -5.51 -20.25 13.85
C ASP A 129 -6.01 -20.93 15.14
N SER A 130 -6.93 -20.29 15.86
CA SER A 130 -7.58 -20.89 17.04
C SER A 130 -8.44 -22.11 16.69
N ASP A 131 -9.26 -22.02 15.64
CA ASP A 131 -10.11 -23.13 15.18
C ASP A 131 -9.27 -24.32 14.73
N LYS A 132 -8.15 -24.06 14.04
CA LYS A 132 -7.18 -25.09 13.65
C LYS A 132 -6.59 -25.80 14.86
N GLU A 133 -6.19 -25.07 15.90
CA GLU A 133 -5.63 -25.66 17.11
C GLU A 133 -6.65 -26.54 17.86
N ASP A 134 -7.91 -26.11 17.94
CA ASP A 134 -9.00 -26.91 18.52
C ASP A 134 -9.27 -28.20 17.72
N LEU A 135 -9.29 -28.11 16.39
CA LEU A 135 -9.42 -29.29 15.51
C LEU A 135 -8.24 -30.26 15.65
N GLU A 136 -7.00 -29.76 15.71
CA GLU A 136 -5.81 -30.59 15.94
C GLU A 136 -5.86 -31.29 17.31
N GLN A 137 -6.37 -30.64 18.36
CA GLN A 137 -6.57 -31.28 19.66
C GLN A 137 -7.67 -32.34 19.62
N LYS A 138 -8.80 -32.07 18.96
CA LYS A 138 -9.90 -33.03 18.79
C LYS A 138 -9.44 -34.28 18.02
N LEU A 139 -8.62 -34.10 16.98
CA LEU A 139 -8.01 -35.21 16.23
C LEU A 139 -7.10 -36.07 17.10
N LYS A 140 -6.28 -35.45 17.99
CA LYS A 140 -5.41 -36.19 18.92
C LYS A 140 -6.16 -36.90 20.04
N ASN A 141 -7.18 -36.25 20.62
CA ASN A 141 -7.98 -36.83 21.71
C ASN A 141 -8.90 -37.96 21.24
N ASN A 142 -9.07 -38.10 19.93
CA ASN A 142 -9.85 -39.14 19.28
C ASN A 142 -8.91 -40.07 18.50
N ASP A 143 -7.81 -40.53 19.11
CA ASP A 143 -7.05 -41.64 18.54
C ASP A 143 -7.88 -42.93 18.69
N ILE A 144 -8.93 -42.99 17.87
CA ILE A 144 -9.82 -44.13 17.71
C ILE A 144 -8.98 -45.37 17.39
N HIS A 145 -7.81 -45.21 16.76
CA HIS A 145 -6.90 -46.31 16.50
C HIS A 145 -6.31 -46.88 17.79
N GLU A 146 -5.88 -46.05 18.75
CA GLU A 146 -5.41 -46.52 20.05
C GLU A 146 -6.53 -47.22 20.85
N GLN A 147 -7.76 -46.71 20.77
CA GLN A 147 -8.93 -47.34 21.39
C GLN A 147 -9.28 -48.69 20.75
N ILE A 148 -9.32 -48.77 19.42
CA ILE A 148 -9.55 -50.03 18.68
C ILE A 148 -8.46 -51.03 19.01
N ASN A 149 -7.19 -50.63 18.99
CA ASN A 149 -6.07 -51.51 19.32
C ASN A 149 -6.20 -52.08 20.74
N ALA A 150 -6.54 -51.24 21.73
CA ALA A 150 -6.77 -51.71 23.10
C ALA A 150 -7.95 -52.70 23.20
N LYS A 151 -9.02 -52.49 22.42
CA LYS A 151 -10.18 -53.39 22.36
C LYS A 151 -9.83 -54.71 21.67
N GLU A 152 -9.06 -54.69 20.59
CA GLU A 152 -8.56 -55.89 19.92
C GLU A 152 -7.63 -56.71 20.83
N GLU A 153 -6.76 -56.07 21.59
CA GLU A 153 -5.90 -56.75 22.58
C GLU A 153 -6.73 -57.45 23.67
N LEU A 154 -7.78 -56.78 24.17
CA LEU A 154 -8.70 -57.38 25.14
C LEU A 154 -9.46 -58.58 24.54
N LYS A 155 -9.99 -58.43 23.32
CA LYS A 155 -10.66 -59.52 22.59
C LYS A 155 -9.75 -60.73 22.42
N ASN A 156 -8.50 -60.50 22.02
CA ASN A 156 -7.50 -61.58 21.86
C ASN A 156 -7.20 -62.28 23.19
N THR A 157 -7.16 -61.54 24.30
CA THR A 157 -6.98 -62.12 25.65
C THR A 157 -8.19 -62.97 26.07
N ASN A 158 -9.40 -62.52 25.77
CA ASN A 158 -10.63 -63.27 26.03
C ASN A 158 -10.70 -64.54 25.17
N LEU A 159 -10.36 -64.46 23.88
CA LEU A 159 -10.29 -65.64 23.00
C LEU A 159 -9.30 -66.69 23.53
N ALA A 160 -8.11 -66.28 23.97
CA ALA A 160 -7.14 -67.20 24.57
C ALA A 160 -7.67 -67.84 25.87
N SER A 161 -8.46 -67.10 26.65
CA SER A 161 -9.10 -67.63 27.87
C SER A 161 -10.21 -68.63 27.54
N ILE A 162 -10.99 -68.38 26.49
CA ILE A 162 -12.00 -69.32 25.97
C ILE A 162 -11.34 -70.62 25.51
N ASP A 163 -10.24 -70.54 24.75
CA ASP A 163 -9.49 -71.72 24.28
C ASP A 163 -8.99 -72.58 25.46
N GLN A 164 -8.53 -71.94 26.54
CA GLN A 164 -8.12 -72.64 27.75
C GLN A 164 -9.31 -73.29 28.48
N ILE A 165 -10.45 -72.60 28.55
CA ILE A 165 -11.67 -73.16 29.14
C ILE A 165 -12.17 -74.36 28.34
N ASP A 166 -12.09 -74.33 27.00
CA ASP A 166 -12.44 -75.47 26.15
C ASP A 166 -11.54 -76.68 26.43
N THR A 167 -10.24 -76.45 26.59
CA THR A 167 -9.29 -77.50 27.01
C THR A 167 -9.66 -78.08 28.39
N ASP A 168 -10.00 -77.23 29.35
CA ASP A 168 -10.43 -77.65 30.70
C ASP A 168 -11.74 -78.47 30.65
N LEU A 169 -12.71 -78.06 29.82
CA LEU A 169 -13.99 -78.74 29.63
C LEU A 169 -13.82 -80.12 28.99
N GLU A 170 -12.93 -80.26 28.00
CA GLU A 170 -12.59 -81.57 27.41
C GLU A 170 -11.98 -82.52 28.46
N ALA A 171 -11.09 -82.00 29.31
CA ALA A 171 -10.48 -82.76 30.38
C ALA A 171 -11.51 -83.20 31.43
N LEU A 172 -12.37 -82.30 31.90
CA LEU A 172 -13.45 -82.61 32.86
C LEU A 172 -14.45 -83.61 32.28
N THR A 173 -14.82 -83.48 31.01
CA THR A 173 -15.74 -84.42 30.33
C THR A 173 -15.12 -85.82 30.23
N THR A 174 -13.81 -85.89 30.01
CA THR A 174 -13.07 -87.15 30.00
C THR A 174 -13.04 -87.79 31.40
N ASP A 175 -12.77 -87.01 32.45
CA ASP A 175 -12.78 -87.51 33.84
C ASP A 175 -14.19 -88.00 34.24
N LEU A 176 -15.24 -87.23 33.92
CA LEU A 176 -16.63 -87.62 34.14
C LEU A 176 -16.95 -88.98 33.53
N SER A 177 -16.57 -89.18 32.26
CA SER A 177 -16.79 -90.45 31.54
C SER A 177 -16.06 -91.63 32.20
N GLN A 178 -14.86 -91.39 32.75
CA GLN A 178 -14.12 -92.41 33.50
C GLN A 178 -14.82 -92.75 34.81
N LYS A 179 -15.29 -91.74 35.57
CA LYS A 179 -16.04 -91.95 36.81
C LYS A 179 -17.36 -92.69 36.58
N ASP A 180 -18.08 -92.38 35.51
CA ASP A 180 -19.30 -93.10 35.13
C ASP A 180 -19.01 -94.59 34.86
N THR A 181 -17.90 -94.90 34.19
CA THR A 181 -17.47 -96.28 33.94
C THR A 181 -17.10 -97.01 35.24
N GLU A 182 -16.41 -96.33 36.16
CA GLU A 182 -16.09 -96.87 37.49
C GLU A 182 -17.36 -97.14 38.32
N LEU A 183 -18.32 -96.23 38.29
CA LEU A 183 -19.62 -96.35 38.96
C LEU A 183 -20.42 -97.53 38.40
N GLU A 184 -20.48 -97.69 37.07
CA GLU A 184 -21.13 -98.82 36.41
C GLU A 184 -20.49 -100.15 36.83
N THR A 185 -19.15 -100.20 36.89
CA THR A 185 -18.42 -101.38 37.35
C THR A 185 -18.78 -101.74 38.79
N LEU A 186 -18.78 -100.76 39.71
CA LEU A 186 -19.18 -100.98 41.10
C LEU A 186 -20.63 -101.45 41.24
N ASN A 187 -21.56 -100.88 40.46
CA ASN A 187 -22.96 -101.30 40.45
C ASN A 187 -23.12 -102.76 39.98
N ASN A 188 -22.36 -103.17 38.96
CA ASN A 188 -22.36 -104.55 38.47
C ASN A 188 -21.77 -105.54 39.50
N GLU A 189 -20.71 -105.15 40.20
CA GLU A 189 -20.14 -105.94 41.30
C GLU A 189 -21.14 -106.09 42.46
N LEU A 190 -21.83 -105.00 42.85
CA LEU A 190 -22.85 -105.02 43.90
C LEU A 190 -24.03 -105.92 43.50
N ALA A 191 -24.51 -105.83 42.27
CA ALA A 191 -25.57 -106.70 41.75
C ALA A 191 -25.16 -108.18 41.75
N THR A 192 -23.90 -108.48 41.44
CA THR A 192 -23.35 -109.85 41.49
C THR A 192 -23.35 -110.38 42.93
N ILE A 193 -22.88 -109.60 43.90
CA ILE A 193 -22.90 -109.98 45.32
C ILE A 193 -24.33 -110.22 45.81
N GLN A 194 -25.29 -109.37 45.41
CA GLN A 194 -26.70 -109.55 45.75
C GLN A 194 -27.27 -110.84 45.15
N GLY A 195 -26.89 -111.18 43.91
CA GLY A 195 -27.23 -112.46 43.27
C GLY A 195 -26.66 -113.66 44.02
N ASP A 196 -25.37 -113.63 44.35
CA ASP A 196 -24.69 -114.67 45.13
C ASP A 196 -25.41 -114.92 46.47
N ILE A 197 -25.80 -113.86 47.18
CA ILE A 197 -26.54 -113.95 48.44
C ILE A 197 -27.91 -114.60 48.25
N ALA A 198 -28.64 -114.25 47.18
CA ALA A 198 -29.94 -114.83 46.88
C ALA A 198 -29.86 -116.33 46.57
N ASP A 199 -28.84 -116.74 45.79
CA ASP A 199 -28.58 -118.14 45.47
C ASP A 199 -28.19 -118.93 46.73
N LEU A 200 -27.29 -118.40 47.55
CA LEU A 200 -26.89 -119.01 48.82
C LEU A 200 -28.06 -119.17 49.80
N ASN A 201 -28.96 -118.17 49.88
CA ASN A 201 -30.17 -118.26 50.71
C ASN A 201 -31.12 -119.37 50.21
N THR A 202 -31.27 -119.51 48.89
CA THR A 202 -32.08 -120.58 48.29
C THR A 202 -31.51 -121.96 48.63
N GLU A 203 -30.18 -122.12 48.59
CA GLU A 203 -29.51 -123.37 48.98
C GLU A 203 -29.65 -123.64 50.50
N LEU A 204 -29.53 -122.61 51.32
CA LEU A 204 -29.72 -122.68 52.78
C LEU A 204 -31.13 -123.16 53.13
N ASP A 205 -32.16 -122.59 52.50
CA ASP A 205 -33.56 -122.98 52.70
C ASP A 205 -33.81 -124.44 52.29
N ALA A 206 -33.23 -124.87 51.16
CA ALA A 206 -33.30 -126.26 50.72
C ALA A 206 -32.65 -127.23 51.72
N LYS A 207 -31.47 -126.88 52.24
CA LYS A 207 -30.76 -127.68 53.25
C LYS A 207 -31.48 -127.72 54.59
N ASN A 208 -32.08 -126.61 55.02
CA ASN A 208 -32.91 -126.56 56.21
C ASN A 208 -34.17 -127.44 56.07
N THR A 209 -34.77 -127.48 54.87
CA THR A 209 -35.91 -128.37 54.58
C THR A 209 -35.48 -129.83 54.68
N GLU A 210 -34.38 -130.22 54.03
CA GLU A 210 -33.83 -131.58 54.09
C GLU A 210 -33.53 -132.02 55.53
N LYS A 211 -32.94 -131.12 56.34
CA LYS A 211 -32.67 -131.37 57.75
C LYS A 211 -33.95 -131.58 58.55
N THR A 212 -34.95 -130.72 58.36
CA THR A 212 -36.24 -130.83 59.04
C THR A 212 -36.93 -132.17 58.74
N GLU A 213 -36.85 -132.62 57.47
CA GLU A 213 -37.38 -133.92 57.06
C GLU A 213 -36.62 -135.09 57.70
N ALA A 214 -35.28 -135.03 57.73
CA ALA A 214 -34.44 -136.03 58.38
C ALA A 214 -34.71 -136.11 59.89
N GLU A 215 -34.86 -134.98 60.57
CA GLU A 215 -35.21 -134.90 62.00
C GLU A 215 -36.59 -135.49 62.29
N LYS A 216 -37.58 -135.23 61.43
CA LYS A 216 -38.92 -135.82 61.55
C LYS A 216 -38.87 -137.34 61.44
N PHE A 217 -38.11 -137.86 60.48
CA PHE A 217 -37.93 -139.30 60.31
C PHE A 217 -37.20 -139.93 61.51
N PHE A 218 -36.13 -139.28 61.98
CA PHE A 218 -35.39 -139.69 63.18
C PHE A 218 -36.30 -139.75 64.42
N ASN A 219 -37.13 -138.73 64.65
CA ASN A 219 -38.04 -138.69 65.80
C ASN A 219 -39.21 -139.68 65.66
N GLY A 220 -39.71 -139.93 64.45
CA GLY A 220 -40.77 -140.92 64.18
C GLY A 220 -40.32 -142.38 64.39
N THR A 221 -39.02 -142.64 64.42
CA THR A 221 -38.44 -143.97 64.73
C THR A 221 -38.23 -144.23 66.22
N GLN A 222 -38.61 -143.31 67.12
CA GLN A 222 -38.56 -143.52 68.57
C GLN A 222 -39.66 -144.51 69.01
N PRO A 223 -39.34 -145.60 69.74
CA PRO A 223 -40.34 -146.56 70.16
C PRO A 223 -41.19 -145.98 71.31
N GLU A 224 -42.47 -145.74 71.05
CA GLU A 224 -43.49 -145.68 72.10
C GLU A 224 -43.62 -147.08 72.73
N SER A 225 -42.78 -147.37 73.75
CA SER A 225 -43.06 -148.37 74.79
C SER A 225 -43.27 -149.87 74.38
N TYR A 226 -42.18 -150.67 74.46
CA TYR A 226 -42.01 -152.17 74.53
C TYR A 226 -42.02 -153.03 73.22
N PRO A 227 -41.35 -154.22 73.13
CA PRO A 227 -40.11 -154.75 73.74
C PRO A 227 -39.02 -155.27 72.75
N VAL A 228 -37.75 -154.89 72.99
CA VAL A 228 -36.42 -155.59 72.92
C VAL A 228 -36.12 -156.78 71.95
N THR A 229 -36.77 -156.94 70.78
CA THR A 229 -36.23 -157.90 69.75
C THR A 229 -36.03 -157.33 68.34
N ILE A 230 -36.10 -156.00 68.17
CA ILE A 230 -35.81 -155.27 66.91
C ILE A 230 -34.58 -154.35 67.08
N GLY A 231 -33.53 -154.80 67.79
CA GLY A 231 -32.45 -153.95 68.30
C GLY A 231 -31.38 -153.48 67.31
N GLU A 232 -30.83 -154.36 66.45
CA GLU A 232 -29.65 -154.02 65.63
C GLU A 232 -29.98 -153.22 64.35
N ASN A 233 -30.98 -153.64 63.56
CA ASN A 233 -31.33 -152.93 62.32
C ASN A 233 -31.88 -151.51 62.59
N THR A 234 -32.61 -151.34 63.70
CA THR A 234 -33.14 -150.03 64.11
C THR A 234 -32.01 -149.10 64.59
N PHE A 235 -31.05 -149.62 65.37
CA PHE A 235 -29.90 -148.85 65.87
C PHE A 235 -28.99 -148.35 64.74
N ASN A 236 -28.63 -149.22 63.78
CA ASN A 236 -27.78 -148.83 62.63
C ASN A 236 -28.45 -147.76 61.74
N THR A 237 -29.78 -147.81 61.58
CA THR A 237 -30.52 -146.79 60.81
C THR A 237 -30.51 -145.44 61.53
N GLN A 238 -30.61 -145.46 62.87
CA GLN A 238 -30.62 -144.27 63.69
C GLN A 238 -29.25 -143.57 63.75
N GLU A 239 -28.16 -144.34 63.81
CA GLU A 239 -26.78 -143.81 63.74
C GLU A 239 -26.50 -143.13 62.39
N SER A 240 -26.92 -143.76 61.29
CA SER A 240 -26.80 -143.19 59.94
C SER A 240 -27.59 -141.89 59.78
N LEU A 241 -28.83 -141.83 60.28
CA LEU A 241 -29.65 -140.61 60.26
C LEU A 241 -29.03 -139.49 61.09
N ASN A 242 -28.51 -139.82 62.28
CA ASN A 242 -27.85 -138.85 63.14
C ASN A 242 -26.59 -138.26 62.46
N THR A 243 -25.87 -139.09 61.69
CA THR A 243 -24.71 -138.65 60.90
C THR A 243 -25.15 -137.67 59.80
N HIS A 244 -26.21 -138.02 59.03
CA HIS A 244 -26.76 -137.14 58.00
C HIS A 244 -27.24 -135.79 58.54
N ILE A 245 -27.92 -135.77 59.70
CA ILE A 245 -28.36 -134.54 60.37
C ILE A 245 -27.16 -133.66 60.78
N ASN A 246 -26.07 -134.26 61.25
CA ASN A 246 -24.84 -133.54 61.60
C ASN A 246 -24.12 -132.97 60.37
N ASP A 247 -24.05 -133.74 59.28
CA ASP A 247 -23.49 -133.29 58.01
C ASP A 247 -24.28 -132.11 57.43
N LEU A 248 -25.62 -132.21 57.46
CA LEU A 248 -26.51 -131.11 57.06
C LEU A 248 -26.33 -129.88 57.96
N SER A 249 -26.19 -130.07 59.28
CA SER A 249 -25.93 -128.95 60.19
C SER A 249 -24.59 -128.27 59.89
N THR A 250 -23.57 -129.04 59.54
CA THR A 250 -22.26 -128.50 59.13
C THR A 250 -22.36 -127.72 57.81
N ALA A 251 -23.12 -128.24 56.83
CA ALA A 251 -23.37 -127.56 55.56
C ALA A 251 -24.14 -126.25 55.76
N ILE A 252 -25.19 -126.26 56.59
CA ILE A 252 -25.96 -125.07 56.98
C ILE A 252 -25.05 -124.01 57.60
N THR A 253 -24.24 -124.37 58.61
CA THR A 253 -23.31 -123.43 59.24
C THR A 253 -22.29 -122.86 58.25
N ASN A 254 -21.85 -123.64 57.26
CA ASN A 254 -20.98 -123.15 56.20
C ASN A 254 -21.67 -122.13 55.30
N LEU A 255 -22.90 -122.43 54.84
CA LEU A 255 -23.71 -121.50 54.02
C LEU A 255 -24.00 -120.19 54.78
N GLU A 256 -24.38 -120.27 56.06
CA GLU A 256 -24.56 -119.09 56.93
C GLU A 256 -23.28 -118.25 57.01
N GLY A 257 -22.11 -118.90 57.11
CA GLY A 257 -20.81 -118.23 57.08
C GLY A 257 -20.55 -117.52 55.75
N GLN A 258 -20.80 -118.17 54.62
CA GLN A 258 -20.64 -117.58 53.29
C GLN A 258 -21.58 -116.39 53.06
N ILE A 259 -22.85 -116.51 53.45
CA ILE A 259 -23.84 -115.41 53.41
C ILE A 259 -23.36 -114.24 54.26
N THR A 260 -22.85 -114.51 55.46
CA THR A 260 -22.30 -113.47 56.35
C THR A 260 -21.13 -112.74 55.70
N THR A 261 -20.19 -113.46 55.09
CA THR A 261 -19.06 -112.87 54.37
C THR A 261 -19.53 -112.01 53.20
N LYS A 262 -20.41 -112.53 52.33
CA LYS A 262 -20.93 -111.78 51.18
C LYS A 262 -21.75 -110.56 51.60
N THR A 263 -22.54 -110.66 52.66
CA THR A 263 -23.30 -109.53 53.20
C THR A 263 -22.37 -108.42 53.69
N ALA A 264 -21.25 -108.76 54.32
CA ALA A 264 -20.26 -107.79 54.78
C ALA A 264 -19.53 -107.08 53.62
N GLU A 265 -19.55 -107.62 52.40
CA GLU A 265 -18.97 -106.97 51.21
C GLU A 265 -19.88 -105.86 50.62
N LEU A 266 -21.18 -105.85 50.95
CA LEU A 266 -22.13 -104.88 50.38
C LEU A 266 -21.90 -103.45 50.88
N ASP A 267 -21.74 -103.26 52.20
CA ASP A 267 -21.56 -101.94 52.81
C ASP A 267 -20.38 -101.15 52.22
N PRO A 268 -19.14 -101.69 52.14
CA PRO A 268 -18.02 -100.95 51.56
C PRO A 268 -18.21 -100.68 50.07
N LYS A 269 -18.92 -101.53 49.32
CA LYS A 269 -19.25 -101.27 47.91
C LYS A 269 -20.26 -100.15 47.77
N GLN A 270 -21.27 -100.11 48.64
CA GLN A 270 -22.25 -99.03 48.67
C GLN A 270 -21.61 -97.68 49.04
N GLU A 271 -20.67 -97.67 49.99
CA GLU A 271 -19.89 -96.47 50.31
C GLU A 271 -19.05 -95.99 49.12
N GLN A 272 -18.40 -96.90 48.39
CA GLN A 272 -17.64 -96.57 47.18
C GLN A 272 -18.54 -95.98 46.09
N ILE A 273 -19.73 -96.54 45.86
CA ILE A 273 -20.72 -96.00 44.91
C ILE A 273 -21.13 -94.58 45.32
N ASN A 274 -21.46 -94.37 46.58
CA ASN A 274 -21.87 -93.05 47.08
C ASN A 274 -20.74 -92.01 46.92
N ALA A 275 -19.49 -92.41 47.19
CA ALA A 275 -18.32 -91.56 47.00
C ALA A 275 -18.12 -91.20 45.51
N LYS A 276 -18.26 -92.18 44.60
CA LYS A 276 -18.16 -91.94 43.16
C LYS A 276 -19.26 -91.04 42.63
N GLN A 277 -20.49 -91.21 43.12
CA GLN A 277 -21.59 -90.31 42.78
C GLN A 277 -21.31 -88.87 43.21
N ALA A 278 -20.71 -88.66 44.40
CA ALA A 278 -20.31 -87.33 44.84
C ALA A 278 -19.18 -86.72 43.99
N GLU A 279 -18.20 -87.53 43.55
CA GLU A 279 -17.16 -87.08 42.60
C GLU A 279 -17.79 -86.63 41.26
N ILE A 280 -18.73 -87.42 40.71
CA ILE A 280 -19.49 -87.11 39.49
C ILE A 280 -20.26 -85.78 39.64
N ASP A 281 -20.97 -85.61 40.75
CA ASP A 281 -21.76 -84.39 41.01
C ASP A 281 -20.86 -83.14 41.06
N GLU A 282 -19.67 -83.25 41.66
CA GLU A 282 -18.71 -82.14 41.73
C GLU A 282 -18.08 -81.82 40.36
N ILE A 283 -17.73 -82.84 39.57
CA ILE A 283 -17.23 -82.64 38.19
C ILE A 283 -18.31 -81.95 37.34
N ASN A 284 -19.56 -82.39 37.43
CA ASN A 284 -20.68 -81.75 36.72
C ASN A 284 -20.84 -80.27 37.09
N LYS A 285 -20.66 -79.93 38.37
CA LYS A 285 -20.69 -78.54 38.84
C LYS A 285 -19.52 -77.70 38.29
N GLN A 286 -18.33 -78.28 38.20
CA GLN A 286 -17.17 -77.62 37.60
C GLN A 286 -17.38 -77.38 36.10
N ILE A 287 -17.92 -78.37 35.38
CA ILE A 287 -18.31 -78.23 33.96
C ILE A 287 -19.31 -77.09 33.78
N GLN A 288 -20.35 -77.03 34.61
CA GLN A 288 -21.33 -75.94 34.54
C GLN A 288 -20.68 -74.57 34.77
N THR A 289 -19.83 -74.45 35.79
CA THR A 289 -19.14 -73.20 36.12
C THR A 289 -18.26 -72.73 34.95
N LYS A 290 -17.47 -73.63 34.36
CA LYS A 290 -16.63 -73.35 33.20
C LYS A 290 -17.43 -72.98 31.96
N THR A 291 -18.58 -73.64 31.75
CA THR A 291 -19.51 -73.32 30.65
C THR A 291 -20.08 -71.90 30.80
N ASP A 292 -20.45 -71.51 32.02
CA ASP A 292 -20.96 -70.17 32.31
C ASP A 292 -19.87 -69.09 32.11
N GLU A 293 -18.64 -69.37 32.56
CA GLU A 293 -17.47 -68.49 32.34
C GLU A 293 -17.19 -68.27 30.84
N LYS A 294 -17.21 -69.36 30.04
CA LYS A 294 -17.04 -69.29 28.59
C LYS A 294 -18.12 -68.42 27.94
N THR A 295 -19.38 -68.67 28.26
CA THR A 295 -20.52 -67.92 27.71
C THR A 295 -20.37 -66.42 27.98
N LYS A 296 -19.96 -66.04 29.20
CA LYS A 296 -19.74 -64.64 29.56
C LYS A 296 -18.64 -63.97 28.73
N LEU A 297 -17.52 -64.68 28.48
CA LEU A 297 -16.44 -64.16 27.65
C LEU A 297 -16.84 -64.05 26.17
N GLU A 298 -17.66 -64.98 25.68
CA GLU A 298 -18.23 -64.91 24.32
C GLU A 298 -19.14 -63.68 24.17
N ASP A 299 -20.01 -63.42 25.15
CA ASP A 299 -20.86 -62.23 25.18
C ASP A 299 -20.03 -60.92 25.24
N GLU A 300 -18.97 -60.90 26.06
CA GLU A 300 -18.07 -59.74 26.17
C GLU A 300 -17.34 -59.48 24.84
N ASN A 301 -16.90 -60.52 24.14
CA ASN A 301 -16.28 -60.39 22.83
C ASN A 301 -17.25 -59.92 21.76
N ALA A 302 -18.51 -60.36 21.79
CA ALA A 302 -19.54 -59.84 20.89
C ALA A 302 -19.80 -58.35 21.12
N ALA A 303 -19.84 -57.91 22.38
CA ALA A 303 -19.98 -56.49 22.72
C ALA A 303 -18.75 -55.66 22.29
N ILE A 304 -17.53 -56.21 22.43
CA ILE A 304 -16.31 -55.59 21.91
C ILE A 304 -16.38 -55.45 20.39
N ASP A 305 -16.87 -56.45 19.67
CA ASP A 305 -17.04 -56.38 18.21
C ASP A 305 -18.04 -55.29 17.79
N ASP A 306 -19.15 -55.15 18.51
CA ASP A 306 -20.10 -54.04 18.27
C ASP A 306 -19.45 -52.67 18.55
N GLU A 307 -18.62 -52.56 19.59
CA GLU A 307 -17.91 -51.32 19.93
C GLU A 307 -16.83 -50.96 18.92
N ILE A 308 -16.05 -51.94 18.46
CA ILE A 308 -15.08 -51.78 17.37
C ILE A 308 -15.80 -51.33 16.10
N ALA A 309 -16.90 -51.98 15.70
CA ALA A 309 -17.66 -51.60 14.52
C ALA A 309 -18.23 -50.16 14.63
N SER A 310 -18.64 -49.74 15.83
CA SER A 310 -19.06 -48.35 16.10
C SER A 310 -17.89 -47.37 15.98
N LEU A 311 -16.73 -47.69 16.55
CA LEU A 311 -15.51 -46.89 16.46
C LEU A 311 -14.99 -46.80 15.02
N GLU A 312 -15.00 -47.90 14.26
CA GLU A 312 -14.68 -47.93 12.83
C GLU A 312 -15.69 -47.14 12.01
N GLY A 313 -16.98 -47.20 12.35
CA GLY A 313 -18.01 -46.33 11.78
C GLY A 313 -17.72 -44.85 12.00
N ASN A 314 -17.17 -44.48 13.15
CA ASN A 314 -16.74 -43.11 13.44
C ASN A 314 -15.47 -42.69 12.69
N LEU A 315 -14.62 -43.64 12.26
CA LEU A 315 -13.50 -43.36 11.34
C LEU A 315 -13.98 -43.01 9.92
N VAL A 316 -15.17 -43.49 9.54
CA VAL A 316 -15.84 -43.15 8.27
C VAL A 316 -16.93 -42.12 8.55
N PRO A 317 -16.57 -40.86 8.88
CA PRO A 317 -16.55 -39.85 7.84
C PRO A 317 -15.55 -38.70 8.06
N ALA A 318 -14.25 -38.97 8.22
CA ALA A 318 -13.24 -37.93 7.95
C ALA A 318 -13.13 -37.58 6.43
N GLY A 319 -13.79 -38.38 5.57
CA GLY A 319 -13.97 -38.11 4.14
C GLY A 319 -15.41 -37.93 3.69
N ALA A 320 -16.38 -37.85 4.63
CA ALA A 320 -17.81 -37.73 4.31
C ALA A 320 -18.60 -36.80 5.26
N GLU A 321 -17.95 -36.02 6.13
CA GLU A 321 -18.59 -34.82 6.66
C GLU A 321 -18.73 -33.81 5.51
N SER A 322 -19.85 -33.91 4.78
CA SER A 322 -20.19 -32.90 3.78
C SER A 322 -20.36 -31.53 4.42
N THR A 323 -20.53 -31.41 5.74
CA THR A 323 -20.63 -30.10 6.41
C THR A 323 -19.27 -29.40 6.56
N THR A 324 -18.23 -30.08 7.06
CA THR A 324 -16.89 -29.48 7.15
C THR A 324 -16.23 -29.37 5.78
N GLN A 325 -16.44 -30.33 4.86
CA GLN A 325 -15.93 -30.20 3.49
C GLN A 325 -16.70 -29.15 2.67
N GLU A 326 -18.03 -29.00 2.81
CA GLU A 326 -18.76 -27.89 2.18
C GLU A 326 -18.37 -26.55 2.79
N GLU A 327 -18.12 -26.47 4.11
CA GLU A 327 -17.60 -25.25 4.75
C GLU A 327 -16.18 -24.94 4.27
N ILE A 328 -15.31 -25.93 4.14
CA ILE A 328 -13.97 -25.78 3.55
C ILE A 328 -14.07 -25.36 2.08
N ASP A 329 -14.92 -25.99 1.28
CA ASP A 329 -15.12 -25.65 -0.13
C ASP A 329 -15.73 -24.25 -0.28
N THR A 330 -16.62 -23.85 0.63
CA THR A 330 -17.21 -22.51 0.68
C THR A 330 -16.17 -21.48 1.08
N LEU A 331 -15.37 -21.76 2.11
CA LEU A 331 -14.26 -20.90 2.55
C LEU A 331 -13.21 -20.79 1.45
N GLN A 332 -12.88 -21.89 0.76
CA GLN A 332 -11.94 -21.91 -0.36
C GLN A 332 -12.48 -21.09 -1.54
N ASN A 333 -13.75 -21.24 -1.92
CA ASN A 333 -14.36 -20.42 -2.96
C ASN A 333 -14.39 -18.93 -2.58
N ASN A 334 -14.64 -18.60 -1.31
CA ASN A 334 -14.60 -17.23 -0.83
C ASN A 334 -13.18 -16.65 -0.90
N ILE A 335 -12.18 -17.42 -0.46
CA ILE A 335 -10.76 -17.05 -0.57
C ILE A 335 -10.36 -16.84 -2.04
N ASP A 336 -10.73 -17.76 -2.92
CA ASP A 336 -10.40 -17.68 -4.35
C ASP A 336 -11.06 -16.45 -5.00
N THR A 337 -12.30 -16.13 -4.62
CA THR A 337 -13.02 -14.94 -5.10
C THR A 337 -12.37 -13.66 -4.58
N GLU A 338 -12.02 -13.62 -3.31
CA GLU A 338 -11.38 -12.46 -2.68
C GLU A 338 -9.96 -12.22 -3.23
N GLN A 339 -9.21 -13.29 -3.47
CA GLN A 339 -7.92 -13.26 -4.16
C GLN A 339 -8.05 -12.71 -5.59
N ALA A 340 -9.05 -13.18 -6.35
CA ALA A 340 -9.28 -12.69 -7.71
C ALA A 340 -9.67 -11.20 -7.74
N ASN A 341 -10.45 -10.74 -6.77
CA ASN A 341 -10.78 -9.32 -6.62
C ASN A 341 -9.53 -8.49 -6.28
N LEU A 342 -8.71 -8.96 -5.34
CA LEU A 342 -7.48 -8.28 -4.95
C LEU A 342 -6.48 -8.21 -6.13
N ASP A 343 -6.35 -9.30 -6.90
CA ASP A 343 -5.51 -9.32 -8.09
C ASP A 343 -6.00 -8.32 -9.15
N ALA A 344 -7.32 -8.18 -9.32
CA ALA A 344 -7.91 -7.19 -10.21
C ALA A 344 -7.64 -5.75 -9.75
N ASP A 345 -7.79 -5.47 -8.44
CA ASP A 345 -7.50 -4.16 -7.85
C ASP A 345 -6.00 -3.81 -7.96
N ILE A 346 -5.11 -4.79 -7.78
CA ILE A 346 -3.66 -4.62 -7.96
C ILE A 346 -3.33 -4.24 -9.42
N GLU A 347 -3.93 -4.94 -10.40
CA GLU A 347 -3.69 -4.62 -11.81
C GLU A 347 -4.28 -3.26 -12.21
N ALA A 348 -5.44 -2.88 -11.66
CA ALA A 348 -6.01 -1.55 -11.86
C ALA A 348 -5.08 -0.46 -11.28
N ASN A 349 -4.57 -0.66 -10.07
CA ASN A 349 -3.64 0.27 -9.43
C ASN A 349 -2.30 0.36 -10.16
N LYS A 350 -1.76 -0.75 -10.68
CA LYS A 350 -0.58 -0.73 -11.56
C LYS A 350 -0.81 0.11 -12.81
N ALA A 351 -1.96 -0.06 -13.47
CA ALA A 351 -2.28 0.71 -14.67
C ALA A 351 -2.40 2.21 -14.39
N GLU A 352 -3.00 2.61 -13.25
CA GLU A 352 -3.07 4.02 -12.88
C GLU A 352 -1.69 4.59 -12.51
N ILE A 353 -0.82 3.81 -11.84
CA ILE A 353 0.58 4.20 -11.60
C ILE A 353 1.34 4.39 -12.92
N GLU A 354 1.14 3.54 -13.92
CA GLU A 354 1.76 3.67 -15.24
C GLU A 354 1.32 4.97 -15.92
N LYS A 355 0.02 5.26 -15.91
CA LYS A 355 -0.54 6.52 -16.43
C LYS A 355 0.00 7.76 -15.69
N LEU A 356 0.09 7.72 -14.37
CA LEU A 356 0.69 8.81 -13.58
C LEU A 356 2.18 9.00 -13.90
N ASN A 357 2.93 7.92 -14.14
CA ASN A 357 4.33 8.00 -14.54
C ASN A 357 4.50 8.60 -15.95
N GLU A 358 3.64 8.23 -16.90
CA GLU A 358 3.62 8.85 -18.23
C GLU A 358 3.34 10.36 -18.14
N GLN A 359 2.36 10.76 -17.32
CA GLN A 359 2.08 12.17 -17.07
C GLN A 359 3.28 12.90 -16.45
N LYS A 360 3.95 12.28 -15.47
CA LYS A 360 5.16 12.82 -14.86
C LYS A 360 6.26 13.05 -15.90
N THR A 361 6.52 12.06 -16.76
CA THR A 361 7.51 12.18 -17.84
C THR A 361 7.15 13.30 -18.81
N GLY A 362 5.88 13.43 -19.20
CA GLY A 362 5.45 14.53 -20.07
C GLY A 362 5.65 15.91 -19.43
N ILE A 363 5.43 16.04 -18.12
CA ILE A 363 5.72 17.27 -17.38
C ILE A 363 7.22 17.54 -17.32
N GLU A 364 8.06 16.51 -17.08
CA GLU A 364 9.52 16.64 -17.08
C GLU A 364 10.04 17.14 -18.45
N GLU A 365 9.53 16.61 -19.57
CA GLU A 365 9.87 17.07 -20.92
C GLU A 365 9.45 18.54 -21.17
N GLN A 366 8.28 18.95 -20.64
CA GLN A 366 7.84 20.35 -20.72
C GLN A 366 8.77 21.28 -19.92
N ILE A 367 9.21 20.86 -18.74
CA ILE A 367 10.17 21.62 -17.91
C ILE A 367 11.49 21.77 -18.67
N ASP A 368 12.04 20.69 -19.23
CA ASP A 368 13.28 20.73 -20.00
C ASP A 368 13.18 21.70 -21.19
N SER A 369 12.04 21.67 -21.92
CA SER A 369 11.79 22.59 -23.04
C SER A 369 11.74 24.05 -22.60
N LEU A 370 11.10 24.34 -21.46
CA LEU A 370 11.01 25.69 -20.91
C LEU A 370 12.37 26.18 -20.42
N GLU A 371 13.18 25.30 -19.83
CA GLU A 371 14.56 25.63 -19.43
C GLU A 371 15.45 25.96 -20.64
N GLU A 372 15.30 25.26 -21.77
CA GLU A 372 16.01 25.56 -23.01
C GLU A 372 15.60 26.93 -23.58
N GLU A 373 14.30 27.21 -23.66
CA GLU A 373 13.78 28.50 -24.12
C GLU A 373 14.27 29.66 -23.23
N LEU A 374 14.27 29.47 -21.91
CA LEU A 374 14.79 30.45 -20.97
C LEU A 374 16.28 30.72 -21.16
N ASN A 375 17.08 29.69 -21.46
CA ASN A 375 18.50 29.82 -21.75
C ASN A 375 18.76 30.53 -23.09
N GLU A 376 17.97 30.25 -24.12
CA GLU A 376 18.03 30.96 -25.40
C GLU A 376 17.73 32.45 -25.20
N LYS A 377 16.66 32.78 -24.46
CA LYS A 377 16.31 34.17 -24.13
C LYS A 377 17.37 34.86 -23.30
N THR A 378 18.01 34.14 -22.39
CA THR A 378 19.14 34.67 -21.61
C THR A 378 20.34 35.00 -22.51
N THR A 379 20.63 34.15 -23.50
CA THR A 379 21.70 34.39 -24.48
C THR A 379 21.36 35.57 -25.39
N GLU A 380 20.12 35.65 -25.89
CA GLU A 380 19.64 36.77 -26.70
C GLU A 380 19.78 38.10 -25.95
N LYS A 381 19.40 38.12 -24.66
CA LYS A 381 19.59 39.28 -23.77
C LYS A 381 21.07 39.69 -23.69
N ASP A 382 21.98 38.75 -23.51
CA ASP A 382 23.41 39.05 -23.41
C ASP A 382 23.98 39.60 -24.74
N VAL A 383 23.53 39.10 -25.89
CA VAL A 383 23.87 39.65 -27.22
C VAL A 383 23.34 41.07 -27.37
N LEU A 384 22.10 41.34 -26.95
CA LEU A 384 21.53 42.69 -26.99
C LEU A 384 22.31 43.67 -26.10
N ILE A 385 22.76 43.22 -24.92
CA ILE A 385 23.64 44.01 -24.06
C ILE A 385 24.96 44.33 -24.79
N ALA A 386 25.58 43.36 -25.44
CA ALA A 386 26.82 43.59 -26.20
C ALA A 386 26.63 44.56 -27.38
N ASN A 387 25.55 44.40 -28.14
CA ASN A 387 25.19 45.29 -29.24
C ASN A 387 24.93 46.72 -28.74
N LYS A 388 24.25 46.87 -27.61
CA LYS A 388 24.05 48.16 -26.94
C LYS A 388 25.40 48.81 -26.65
N THR A 389 26.34 48.10 -26.02
CA THR A 389 27.68 48.61 -25.74
C THR A 389 28.44 48.98 -27.02
N GLN A 390 28.31 48.21 -28.11
CA GLN A 390 28.91 48.56 -29.39
C GLN A 390 28.33 49.86 -29.98
N ALA A 391 27.00 50.01 -29.92
CA ALA A 391 26.32 51.21 -30.38
C ALA A 391 26.70 52.44 -29.54
N GLU A 392 26.82 52.30 -28.22
CA GLU A 392 27.32 53.34 -27.31
C GLU A 392 28.75 53.80 -27.71
N ASN A 393 29.64 52.86 -28.04
CA ASN A 393 30.99 53.16 -28.52
C ASN A 393 30.98 53.87 -29.88
N GLN A 394 30.15 53.42 -30.83
CA GLN A 394 30.01 54.08 -32.14
C GLN A 394 29.45 55.50 -32.00
N LEU A 395 28.47 55.69 -31.12
CA LEU A 395 27.91 56.99 -30.80
C LEU A 395 29.00 57.94 -30.26
N THR A 396 29.85 57.43 -29.37
CA THR A 396 31.00 58.19 -28.82
C THR A 396 31.99 58.60 -29.92
N SER A 397 32.26 57.71 -30.88
CA SER A 397 33.12 58.02 -32.04
C SER A 397 32.48 59.08 -32.94
N LEU A 398 31.19 58.94 -33.27
CA LEU A 398 30.48 59.89 -34.11
C LEU A 398 30.33 61.27 -33.43
N GLN A 399 30.15 61.30 -32.11
CA GLN A 399 30.20 62.54 -31.32
C GLN A 399 31.56 63.24 -31.44
N THR A 400 32.64 62.47 -31.41
CA THR A 400 34.00 63.00 -31.62
C THR A 400 34.15 63.59 -33.03
N ASP A 401 33.70 62.85 -34.04
CA ASP A 401 33.75 63.31 -35.44
C ASP A 401 32.88 64.57 -35.66
N LEU A 402 31.68 64.62 -35.05
CA LEU A 402 30.81 65.80 -35.11
C LEU A 402 31.47 67.01 -34.46
N THR A 403 32.11 66.84 -33.30
CA THR A 403 32.88 67.90 -32.62
C THR A 403 34.00 68.43 -33.52
N ASN A 404 34.70 67.55 -34.23
CA ASN A 404 35.73 67.95 -35.19
C ASN A 404 35.13 68.78 -36.34
N ILE A 405 34.00 68.34 -36.91
CA ILE A 405 33.30 69.04 -37.99
C ILE A 405 32.74 70.40 -37.52
N GLU A 406 32.18 70.48 -36.31
CA GLU A 406 31.72 71.74 -35.70
C GLU A 406 32.88 72.73 -35.48
N THR A 407 34.05 72.21 -35.10
CA THR A 407 35.28 72.98 -34.98
C THR A 407 35.73 73.50 -36.35
N GLU A 408 35.78 72.64 -37.37
CA GLU A 408 36.09 73.04 -38.75
C GLU A 408 35.08 74.08 -39.28
N THR A 409 33.80 73.88 -39.03
CA THR A 409 32.72 74.79 -39.44
C THR A 409 32.83 76.14 -38.72
N SER A 410 33.19 76.14 -37.43
CA SER A 410 33.43 77.37 -36.67
C SER A 410 34.65 78.12 -37.17
N THR A 411 35.73 77.41 -37.52
CA THR A 411 36.90 78.00 -38.18
C THR A 411 36.51 78.64 -39.51
N ILE A 412 35.82 77.91 -40.39
CA ILE A 412 35.33 78.44 -41.68
C ILE A 412 34.38 79.62 -41.47
N LYS A 413 33.47 79.57 -40.49
CA LYS A 413 32.54 80.65 -40.16
C LYS A 413 33.27 81.91 -39.70
N ASN A 414 34.29 81.76 -38.86
CA ASN A 414 35.13 82.88 -38.43
C ASN A 414 35.95 83.43 -39.61
N GLU A 415 36.56 82.57 -40.44
CA GLU A 415 37.24 82.97 -41.68
C GLU A 415 36.30 83.74 -42.63
N MET A 416 35.06 83.28 -42.80
CA MET A 416 34.03 83.97 -43.60
C MET A 416 33.58 85.29 -42.96
N HIS A 417 33.41 85.36 -41.63
CA HIS A 417 33.03 86.58 -40.93
C HIS A 417 34.13 87.64 -40.99
N ASP A 418 35.39 87.24 -40.81
CA ASP A 418 36.56 88.10 -40.95
C ASP A 418 36.66 88.63 -42.40
N GLN A 419 36.42 87.77 -43.40
CA GLN A 419 36.36 88.16 -44.81
C GLN A 419 35.21 89.16 -45.08
N MET A 420 34.03 88.93 -44.51
CA MET A 420 32.85 89.77 -44.72
C MET A 420 32.96 91.14 -44.02
N ASN A 421 33.55 91.21 -42.83
CA ASN A 421 33.88 92.49 -42.17
C ASN A 421 34.94 93.27 -42.97
N THR A 422 35.93 92.57 -43.56
CA THR A 422 36.93 93.18 -44.45
C THR A 422 36.30 93.77 -45.72
N ASP A 423 35.25 93.13 -46.27
CA ASP A 423 34.53 93.62 -47.44
C ASP A 423 33.53 94.76 -47.10
N CYS A 424 32.88 94.70 -45.94
CA CYS A 424 31.97 95.75 -45.43
C CYS A 424 32.71 97.06 -45.12
N ASP A 425 33.91 96.98 -44.53
CA ASP A 425 34.75 98.16 -44.25
C ASP A 425 35.33 98.80 -45.51
N LYS A 426 35.35 98.11 -46.66
CA LYS A 426 35.78 98.66 -47.96
C LYS A 426 34.70 99.46 -48.70
N GLU A 427 33.42 99.20 -48.46
CA GLU A 427 32.31 99.84 -49.21
C GLU A 427 31.79 101.15 -48.59
N LEU A 428 32.34 101.59 -47.45
CA LEU A 428 31.82 102.71 -46.67
C LEU A 428 32.84 103.86 -46.44
N THR A 429 33.68 104.16 -47.44
CA THR A 429 34.46 105.42 -47.41
C THR A 429 33.72 106.55 -48.12
N GLU A 430 33.22 107.48 -47.30
CA GLU A 430 32.53 108.76 -47.56
C GLU A 430 33.22 109.69 -48.60
N ALA A 431 34.40 109.31 -49.10
CA ALA A 431 35.17 110.01 -50.12
C ALA A 431 34.63 109.84 -51.55
N GLU A 432 33.98 108.72 -51.89
CA GLU A 432 33.52 108.44 -53.27
C GLU A 432 32.21 109.17 -53.62
N PHE A 433 31.32 109.39 -52.65
CA PHE A 433 30.09 110.15 -52.84
C PHE A 433 30.35 111.65 -53.07
N ASN A 434 31.32 112.23 -52.34
CA ASN A 434 31.69 113.64 -52.50
C ASN A 434 32.37 113.94 -53.84
N HIS A 435 33.11 112.99 -54.43
CA HIS A 435 33.71 113.16 -55.76
C HIS A 435 32.66 113.16 -56.90
N GLN A 436 31.58 112.38 -56.76
CA GLN A 436 30.50 112.34 -57.77
C GLN A 436 29.62 113.61 -57.77
N LEU A 437 29.45 114.24 -56.60
CA LEU A 437 28.75 115.53 -56.47
C LEU A 437 29.52 116.69 -57.14
N GLU A 438 30.85 116.71 -57.05
CA GLU A 438 31.69 117.70 -57.74
C GLU A 438 31.69 117.53 -59.27
N GLN A 439 31.68 116.29 -59.77
CA GLN A 439 31.59 116.03 -61.22
C GLN A 439 30.23 116.47 -61.81
N LEU A 440 29.14 116.34 -61.05
CA LEU A 440 27.79 116.75 -61.49
C LEU A 440 27.65 118.29 -61.54
N ALA A 441 28.30 119.01 -60.62
CA ALA A 441 28.32 120.47 -60.63
C ALA A 441 29.11 121.05 -61.83
N ALA A 442 30.19 120.38 -62.24
CA ALA A 442 30.96 120.75 -63.44
C ALA A 442 30.17 120.52 -64.75
N TYR A 443 29.38 119.46 -64.83
CA TYR A 443 28.55 119.14 -66.00
C TYR A 443 27.46 120.20 -66.26
N PHE A 444 26.78 120.68 -65.22
CA PHE A 444 25.77 121.74 -65.33
C PHE A 444 26.34 123.09 -65.81
N LEU A 445 27.60 123.38 -65.48
CA LEU A 445 28.27 124.61 -65.92
C LEU A 445 28.58 124.58 -67.42
N ILE A 446 29.03 123.42 -67.94
CA ILE A 446 29.30 123.18 -69.37
C ILE A 446 28.00 123.27 -70.19
N GLU A 447 26.92 122.68 -69.71
CA GLU A 447 25.61 122.70 -70.39
C GLU A 447 25.05 124.12 -70.51
N LYS A 448 25.27 124.97 -69.50
CA LYS A 448 24.93 126.40 -69.52
C LYS A 448 25.74 127.17 -70.58
N THR A 449 27.04 126.91 -70.70
CA THR A 449 27.91 127.57 -71.69
C THR A 449 27.56 127.17 -73.13
N ILE A 450 27.19 125.90 -73.37
CA ILE A 450 26.74 125.42 -74.69
C ILE A 450 25.47 126.15 -75.14
N LYS A 451 24.51 126.37 -74.23
CA LYS A 451 23.24 127.06 -74.52
C LYS A 451 23.42 128.55 -74.87
N GLU A 452 24.40 129.22 -74.27
CA GLU A 452 24.78 130.60 -74.61
C GLU A 452 25.44 130.69 -76.00
N ILE A 453 26.26 129.70 -76.38
CA ILE A 453 26.87 129.61 -77.72
C ILE A 453 25.83 129.33 -78.81
N GLU A 454 24.87 128.43 -78.58
CA GLU A 454 23.77 128.14 -79.52
C GLU A 454 22.89 129.36 -79.81
N THR A 455 22.67 130.21 -78.80
CA THR A 455 21.88 131.45 -78.93
C THR A 455 22.59 132.51 -79.78
N GLU A 456 23.91 132.64 -79.67
CA GLU A 456 24.71 133.55 -80.51
C GLU A 456 24.84 133.04 -81.96
N LEU A 457 24.94 131.73 -82.19
CA LEU A 457 24.95 131.13 -83.54
C LEU A 457 23.61 131.31 -84.28
N ALA A 458 22.47 131.27 -83.58
CA ALA A 458 21.15 131.53 -84.16
C ALA A 458 21.01 133.00 -84.66
N LYS A 459 21.63 133.98 -83.97
CA LYS A 459 21.69 135.38 -84.43
C LYS A 459 22.56 135.56 -85.68
N PHE A 460 23.58 134.72 -85.87
CA PHE A 460 24.48 134.78 -87.03
C PHE A 460 23.85 134.14 -88.29
N SER A 461 23.06 133.07 -88.13
CA SER A 461 22.41 132.36 -89.25
C SER A 461 21.27 133.15 -89.91
N VAL A 462 20.45 133.87 -89.13
CA VAL A 462 19.35 134.70 -89.68
C VAL A 462 19.87 135.93 -90.44
N LYS A 463 21.05 136.45 -90.07
CA LYS A 463 21.63 137.65 -90.70
C LYS A 463 22.26 137.38 -92.08
N ASN A 464 22.63 136.13 -92.38
CA ASN A 464 23.24 135.75 -93.66
C ASN A 464 22.25 135.17 -94.69
N ALA A 465 21.05 134.74 -94.30
CA ALA A 465 20.06 134.16 -95.21
C ALA A 465 19.22 135.18 -96.01
N LEU A 466 19.31 136.49 -95.72
CA LEU A 466 18.57 137.54 -96.43
C LEU A 466 19.42 138.37 -97.41
N VAL A 467 20.74 138.12 -97.51
CA VAL A 467 21.65 138.93 -98.35
C VAL A 467 21.94 138.27 -99.72
N ILE A 468 21.57 137.01 -99.96
CA ILE A 468 21.93 136.31 -101.22
C ILE A 468 20.76 135.48 -101.76
N ASN A 469 19.66 136.17 -102.11
CA ASN A 469 18.70 135.67 -103.10
C ASN A 469 18.09 136.87 -103.86
N TYR A 470 18.60 137.08 -105.08
CA TYR A 470 17.99 137.73 -106.24
C TYR A 470 17.87 139.26 -106.35
N SER A 471 18.56 139.73 -107.40
CA SER A 471 18.18 140.85 -108.27
C SER A 471 17.13 140.39 -109.30
N PHE A 472 16.30 141.33 -109.79
CA PHE A 472 15.56 141.33 -111.07
C PHE A 472 14.37 140.35 -111.30
N SER A 473 13.16 140.77 -110.90
CA SER A 473 12.11 141.35 -111.77
C SER A 473 11.01 141.99 -110.93
#